data_AF-A0A933TRN3-F1
#
_entry.id   AF-A0A933TRN3-F1
#
_cell.length_a   1.000
_cell.length_b   1.000
_cell.length_c   1.000
_cell.angle_alpha   90.00
_cell.angle_beta   90.00
_cell.angle_gamma   90.00
#
_symmetry.space_group_name_H-M   'P 1'
#
loop_
_entity.id
_entity.type
_entity.pdbx_description
1 polymer ?
#
loop_
_entity_poly.entity_id
_entity_poly.type
_entity_poly.pdbx_seq_one_letter_code
_entity_poly.pdbx_strand_id
1 'polypeptide(L)'
;MAQVTIAQDPGAPPTLAEDLARCVHCGFCLQACPTYLDLGMETDSPRGRIALVEALSSGRAKPVPQLLQHLDLCLQCRACETACPSGVAYGRIMETARAAVVESGARPLAWRLRIAALRQVLPHPRRLSLLMAALRLYQRTPLRGLVRGSRILRLLPRRLDAMERSLPELPAARFRAAPQPPELSRSVAMLTGCVMPHLFPRTHAATVRVLNRLGYRVLLPAGQTCCGALSAHAGDRVFARELARRNIDAFLDAGVEAVIVNSAGCGSTMKEYGDLLEDDPAYRDRARQFASMTRDVLEFVAAHDLDALGEVRRTVTYQDSCHLVHAQRVVAAPRVIMASIPGLDVREMAAPDRCCGSAGLYSLVQAEMSARLLDAKMDNVVATGATIIATANPGCMTQLEAGLRQRGIDGAAVHVIELLDEAMRASGSAP
;
A
#
# COMPACT_ATOMS: atom_id res chain seq x y z
N MET A 1 -4.01 45.85 -19.17
CA MET A 1 -4.23 44.82 -18.13
C MET A 1 -5.55 44.14 -18.42
N ALA A 2 -5.52 42.98 -19.09
CA ALA A 2 -6.71 42.16 -19.27
C ALA A 2 -6.50 40.89 -18.42
N GLN A 3 -7.20 40.83 -17.28
CA GLN A 3 -7.30 39.60 -16.51
C GLN A 3 -8.16 38.64 -17.32
N VAL A 4 -7.55 37.53 -17.77
CA VAL A 4 -8.29 36.41 -18.32
C VAL A 4 -8.95 35.69 -17.15
N THR A 5 -10.23 35.96 -16.94
CA THR A 5 -11.06 35.18 -16.01
C THR A 5 -11.39 33.86 -16.70
N ILE A 6 -10.72 32.79 -16.28
CA ILE A 6 -11.09 31.44 -16.68
C ILE A 6 -12.36 31.12 -15.89
N ALA A 7 -13.50 31.05 -16.57
CA ALA A 7 -14.72 30.51 -16.01
C ALA A 7 -14.43 29.07 -15.55
N GLN A 8 -14.56 28.81 -14.24
CA GLN A 8 -14.41 27.48 -13.67
C GLN A 8 -15.62 26.64 -14.08
N ASP A 9 -15.36 25.52 -14.75
CA ASP A 9 -16.33 24.45 -14.92
C ASP A 9 -16.54 23.79 -13.54
N PRO A 10 -17.76 23.79 -12.97
CA PRO A 10 -18.05 23.19 -11.68
C PRO A 10 -17.84 21.66 -11.64
N GLY A 11 -17.59 21.02 -12.79
CA GLY A 11 -17.20 19.61 -12.91
C GLY A 11 -15.69 19.35 -13.10
N ALA A 12 -14.86 20.39 -13.19
CA ALA A 12 -13.41 20.24 -13.36
C ALA A 12 -12.72 19.92 -12.02
N PRO A 13 -11.78 18.97 -11.98
CA PRO A 13 -11.01 18.66 -10.79
C PRO A 13 -10.15 19.86 -10.36
N PRO A 14 -9.95 20.10 -9.05
CA PRO A 14 -9.24 21.29 -8.62
C PRO A 14 -7.77 21.28 -9.04
N THR A 15 -7.25 22.44 -9.47
CA THR A 15 -5.83 22.63 -9.81
C THR A 15 -4.93 22.51 -8.59
N LEU A 16 -3.61 22.32 -8.79
CA LEU A 16 -2.65 22.34 -7.67
C LEU A 16 -2.72 23.64 -6.86
N ALA A 17 -2.96 24.78 -7.52
CA ALA A 17 -3.08 26.07 -6.84
C ALA A 17 -4.31 26.11 -5.92
N GLU A 18 -5.44 25.58 -6.38
CA GLU A 18 -6.67 25.48 -5.59
C GLU A 18 -6.50 24.52 -4.41
N ASP A 19 -5.82 23.38 -4.61
CA ASP A 19 -5.52 22.46 -3.52
C ASP A 19 -4.64 23.08 -2.44
N LEU A 20 -3.60 23.83 -2.84
CA LEU A 20 -2.71 24.53 -1.91
C LEU A 20 -3.47 25.61 -1.13
N ALA A 21 -4.34 26.37 -1.80
CA ALA A 21 -5.12 27.46 -1.19
C ALA A 21 -6.11 26.99 -0.11
N ARG A 22 -6.49 25.71 -0.08
CA ARG A 22 -7.33 25.14 0.99
C ARG A 22 -6.63 25.06 2.35
N CYS A 23 -5.30 25.09 2.38
CA CYS A 23 -4.55 25.00 3.64
C CYS A 23 -4.55 26.33 4.38
N VAL A 24 -5.25 26.40 5.51
CA VAL A 24 -5.26 27.59 6.40
C VAL A 24 -4.17 27.56 7.49
N HIS A 25 -3.21 26.63 7.39
CA HIS A 25 -2.08 26.49 8.32
C HIS A 25 -2.42 26.30 9.82
N CYS A 26 -3.64 25.87 10.15
CA CYS A 26 -4.14 25.74 11.53
C CYS A 26 -3.39 24.71 12.42
N GLY A 27 -2.74 23.71 11.83
CA GLY A 27 -1.89 22.76 12.58
C GLY A 27 -2.56 21.48 13.11
N PHE A 28 -3.85 21.22 12.85
CA PHE A 28 -4.49 19.94 13.24
C PHE A 28 -3.77 18.71 12.67
N CYS A 29 -3.17 18.86 11.48
CA CYS A 29 -2.41 17.80 10.82
C CYS A 29 -1.11 17.39 11.55
N LEU A 30 -0.62 18.19 12.51
CA LEU A 30 0.67 17.96 13.18
C LEU A 30 0.63 16.66 14.00
N GLN A 31 -0.41 16.47 14.82
CA GLN A 31 -0.56 15.28 15.67
C GLN A 31 -0.88 14.00 14.88
N ALA A 32 -1.31 14.13 13.62
CA ALA A 32 -1.53 13.01 12.73
C ALA A 32 -0.29 12.62 11.91
N CYS A 33 0.74 13.46 11.86
CA CYS A 33 1.88 13.24 10.98
C CYS A 33 3.00 12.46 11.65
N PRO A 34 3.26 11.21 11.25
CA PRO A 34 4.25 10.36 11.93
C PRO A 34 5.69 10.90 11.84
N THR A 35 6.07 11.57 10.74
CA THR A 35 7.42 12.16 10.63
C THR A 35 7.58 13.41 11.46
N TYR A 36 6.51 14.20 11.63
CA TYR A 36 6.55 15.37 12.50
C TYR A 36 6.63 14.97 13.97
N LEU A 37 5.83 13.97 14.38
CA LEU A 37 5.89 13.44 15.74
C LEU A 37 7.27 12.89 16.12
N ASP A 38 8.00 12.34 15.14
CA ASP A 38 9.36 11.83 15.33
C ASP A 38 10.42 12.94 15.33
N LEU A 39 10.35 13.88 14.37
CA LEU A 39 11.40 14.87 14.15
C LEU A 39 11.20 16.21 14.87
N GLY A 40 9.96 16.57 15.21
CA GLY A 40 9.60 17.88 15.74
C GLY A 40 9.81 19.05 14.77
N MET A 41 10.19 18.79 13.51
CA MET A 41 10.52 19.81 12.53
C MET A 41 9.29 20.22 11.72
N GLU A 42 8.95 21.52 11.74
CA GLU A 42 7.80 22.05 10.99
C GLU A 42 7.90 21.78 9.48
N THR A 43 9.12 21.83 8.90
CA THR A 43 9.35 21.50 7.48
C THR A 43 9.03 20.04 7.13
N ASP A 44 8.96 19.16 8.13
CA ASP A 44 8.54 17.75 8.02
C ASP A 44 7.11 17.50 8.50
N SER A 45 6.35 18.58 8.72
CA SER A 45 4.91 18.53 8.93
C SER A 45 4.14 18.58 7.60
N PRO A 46 2.85 18.20 7.58
CA PRO A 46 2.04 18.32 6.37
C PRO A 46 1.89 19.78 5.92
N ARG A 47 1.58 20.71 6.84
CA ARG A 47 1.44 22.14 6.48
C ARG A 47 2.77 22.78 6.08
N GLY A 48 3.87 22.38 6.70
CA GLY A 48 5.20 22.85 6.31
C GLY A 48 5.59 22.36 4.92
N ARG A 49 5.31 21.09 4.60
CA ARG A 49 5.51 20.56 3.24
C ARG A 49 4.61 21.24 2.21
N ILE A 50 3.38 21.59 2.56
CA ILE A 50 2.52 22.42 1.69
C ILE A 50 3.21 23.76 1.37
N ALA A 51 3.76 24.45 2.38
CA ALA A 51 4.50 25.69 2.15
C ALA A 51 5.74 25.48 1.25
N LEU A 52 6.45 24.36 1.40
CA LEU A 52 7.56 24.01 0.50
C LEU A 52 7.10 23.76 -0.93
N VAL A 53 5.98 23.05 -1.12
CA VAL A 53 5.39 22.80 -2.45
C VAL A 53 4.92 24.10 -3.09
N GLU A 54 4.30 24.99 -2.32
CA GLU A 54 3.89 26.32 -2.79
C GLU A 54 5.11 27.15 -3.22
N ALA A 55 6.19 27.14 -2.43
CA ALA A 55 7.43 27.84 -2.78
C ALA A 55 8.08 27.29 -4.06
N LEU A 56 8.06 25.96 -4.27
CA LEU A 56 8.55 25.34 -5.50
C LEU A 56 7.68 25.69 -6.71
N SER A 57 6.36 25.57 -6.57
CA SER A 57 5.40 25.81 -7.68
C SER A 57 5.34 27.27 -8.11
N SER A 58 5.55 28.20 -7.18
CA SER A 58 5.61 29.65 -7.47
C SER A 58 7.01 30.15 -7.91
N GLY A 59 8.01 29.26 -7.97
CA GLY A 59 9.40 29.63 -8.32
C GLY A 59 10.15 30.40 -7.22
N ARG A 60 9.57 30.58 -6.03
CA ARG A 60 10.22 31.20 -4.86
C ARG A 60 11.35 30.33 -4.29
N ALA A 61 11.31 29.03 -4.52
CA ALA A 61 12.35 28.08 -4.11
C ALA A 61 12.80 27.21 -5.28
N LYS A 62 14.07 26.79 -5.27
CA LYS A 62 14.63 25.82 -6.23
C LYS A 62 14.60 24.40 -5.63
N PRO A 63 14.45 23.35 -6.47
CA PRO A 63 14.43 21.96 -6.01
C PRO A 63 15.84 21.45 -5.66
N VAL A 64 16.43 22.02 -4.61
CA VAL A 64 17.75 21.62 -4.09
C VAL A 64 17.64 20.40 -3.17
N PRO A 65 18.69 19.57 -3.03
CA PRO A 65 18.63 18.32 -2.27
C PRO A 65 18.07 18.44 -0.85
N GLN A 66 18.44 19.49 -0.12
CA GLN A 66 18.01 19.74 1.26
C GLN A 66 16.49 19.96 1.35
N LEU A 67 15.91 20.71 0.40
CA LEU A 67 14.46 20.93 0.34
C LEU A 67 13.75 19.64 -0.05
N LEU A 68 14.26 18.93 -1.06
CA LEU A 68 13.67 17.70 -1.55
C LEU A 68 13.66 16.59 -0.49
N GLN A 69 14.64 16.59 0.42
CA GLN A 69 14.68 15.65 1.54
C GLN A 69 13.41 15.71 2.40
N HIS A 70 12.91 16.92 2.70
CA HIS A 70 11.68 17.07 3.48
C HIS A 70 10.45 16.50 2.73
N LEU A 71 10.39 16.68 1.41
CA LEU A 71 9.34 16.06 0.59
C LEU A 71 9.48 14.53 0.54
N ASP A 72 10.70 14.02 0.43
CA ASP A 72 11.00 12.59 0.30
C ASP A 72 10.81 11.84 1.63
N LEU A 73 10.87 12.51 2.78
CA LEU A 73 10.53 11.94 4.08
C LEU A 73 9.03 11.69 4.24
N CYS A 74 8.17 12.31 3.44
CA CYS A 74 6.74 12.04 3.47
C CYS A 74 6.43 10.58 3.06
N LEU A 75 5.76 9.85 3.94
CA LEU A 75 5.32 8.46 3.68
C LEU A 75 4.09 8.36 2.77
N GLN A 76 3.38 9.48 2.56
CA GLN A 76 2.06 9.53 1.93
C GLN A 76 1.02 8.60 2.59
N CYS A 77 1.06 8.48 3.92
CA CYS A 77 0.07 7.71 4.69
C CYS A 77 -1.33 8.37 4.73
N ARG A 78 -1.41 9.67 4.40
CA ARG A 78 -2.65 10.48 4.35
C ARG A 78 -3.42 10.64 5.66
N ALA A 79 -2.82 10.29 6.80
CA ALA A 79 -3.40 10.58 8.12
C ALA A 79 -3.76 12.06 8.29
N CYS A 80 -2.93 12.96 7.73
CA CYS A 80 -3.16 14.39 7.71
C CYS A 80 -4.44 14.83 6.98
N GLU A 81 -4.90 14.09 5.96
CA GLU A 81 -6.14 14.42 5.26
C GLU A 81 -7.36 14.15 6.15
N THR A 82 -7.32 13.05 6.90
CA THR A 82 -8.40 12.69 7.84
C THR A 82 -8.49 13.68 9.00
N ALA A 83 -7.34 14.17 9.48
CA ALA A 83 -7.28 15.17 10.53
C ALA A 83 -7.57 16.60 10.06
N CYS A 84 -7.71 16.85 8.74
CA CYS A 84 -7.82 18.21 8.21
C CYS A 84 -9.28 18.67 8.16
N PRO A 85 -9.69 19.68 8.94
CA PRO A 85 -11.06 20.22 8.87
C PRO A 85 -11.34 20.94 7.54
N SER A 86 -10.30 21.39 6.84
CA SER A 86 -10.41 22.11 5.56
C SER A 86 -10.47 21.19 4.35
N GLY A 87 -10.41 19.86 4.52
CA GLY A 87 -10.49 18.90 3.41
C GLY A 87 -9.36 19.04 2.38
N VAL A 88 -8.13 19.32 2.83
CA VAL A 88 -6.96 19.44 1.95
C VAL A 88 -6.62 18.06 1.36
N ALA A 89 -6.54 17.97 0.02
CA ALA A 89 -6.16 16.76 -0.72
C ALA A 89 -4.63 16.55 -0.73
N TYR A 90 -4.05 16.37 0.46
CA TYR A 90 -2.60 16.36 0.68
C TYR A 90 -1.84 15.33 -0.18
N GLY A 91 -2.41 14.14 -0.38
CA GLY A 91 -1.88 13.09 -1.21
C GLY A 91 -1.70 13.55 -2.66
N ARG A 92 -2.74 14.18 -3.22
CA ARG A 92 -2.70 14.74 -4.58
C ARG A 92 -1.65 15.84 -4.69
N ILE A 93 -1.59 16.76 -3.72
CA ILE A 93 -0.56 17.81 -3.64
C ILE A 93 0.84 17.19 -3.66
N MET A 94 1.11 16.20 -2.79
CA MET A 94 2.42 15.58 -2.67
C MET A 94 2.83 14.83 -3.94
N GLU A 95 1.91 14.10 -4.57
CA GLU A 95 2.20 13.39 -5.82
C GLU A 95 2.46 14.36 -6.97
N THR A 96 1.69 15.45 -7.06
CA THR A 96 1.89 16.47 -8.10
C THR A 96 3.24 17.16 -7.90
N ALA A 97 3.59 17.49 -6.66
CA ALA A 97 4.88 18.07 -6.33
C ALA A 97 6.04 17.13 -6.69
N ARG A 98 5.95 15.84 -6.34
CA ARG A 98 6.99 14.86 -6.67
C ARG A 98 7.11 14.65 -8.18
N ALA A 99 6.01 14.68 -8.93
CA ALA A 99 6.04 14.60 -10.39
C ALA A 99 6.73 15.83 -11.01
N ALA A 100 6.40 17.04 -10.56
CA ALA A 100 7.06 18.26 -11.01
C ALA A 100 8.58 18.23 -10.76
N VAL A 101 9.03 17.68 -9.62
CA VAL A 101 10.47 17.49 -9.32
C VAL A 101 11.13 16.47 -10.26
N VAL A 102 10.41 15.44 -10.70
CA VAL A 102 10.90 14.48 -11.70
C VAL A 102 11.04 15.15 -13.06
N GLU A 103 10.03 15.90 -13.48
CA GLU A 103 9.98 16.61 -14.77
C GLU A 103 11.04 17.72 -14.85
N SER A 104 11.33 18.41 -13.75
CA SER A 104 12.38 19.43 -13.68
C SER A 104 13.80 18.85 -13.81
N GLY A 105 13.95 17.53 -13.81
CA GLY A 105 15.24 16.84 -13.89
C GLY A 105 16.05 16.88 -12.59
N ALA A 106 15.51 17.41 -11.49
CA ALA A 106 16.21 17.60 -10.21
C ALA A 106 16.51 16.28 -9.47
N ARG A 107 15.93 15.15 -9.92
CA ARG A 107 16.17 13.84 -9.31
C ARG A 107 17.59 13.31 -9.60
N PRO A 108 18.31 12.82 -8.57
CA PRO A 108 19.67 12.32 -8.71
C PRO A 108 19.73 11.03 -9.54
N LEU A 109 20.91 10.70 -10.08
CA LEU A 109 21.13 9.49 -10.88
C LEU A 109 20.69 8.21 -10.16
N ALA A 110 20.97 8.10 -8.85
CA ALA A 110 20.56 6.95 -8.05
C ALA A 110 19.03 6.75 -8.01
N TRP A 111 18.25 7.85 -7.99
CA TRP A 111 16.80 7.78 -8.11
C TRP A 111 16.40 7.26 -9.51
N ARG A 112 17.02 7.78 -10.58
CA ARG A 112 16.72 7.39 -11.96
C ARG A 112 16.99 5.91 -12.23
N LEU A 113 18.14 5.41 -11.76
CA LEU A 113 18.51 4.00 -11.88
C LEU A 113 17.52 3.09 -11.14
N ARG A 114 17.13 3.48 -9.92
CA ARG A 114 16.14 2.73 -9.13
C ARG A 114 14.79 2.69 -9.84
N ILE A 115 14.26 3.82 -10.31
CA ILE A 115 12.99 3.85 -11.04
C ILE A 115 13.08 3.04 -12.33
N ALA A 116 14.17 3.14 -13.08
CA ALA A 116 14.39 2.30 -14.26
C ALA A 116 14.35 0.81 -13.92
N ALA A 117 15.01 0.38 -12.83
CA ALA A 117 14.95 -1.01 -12.37
C ALA A 117 13.51 -1.43 -12.01
N LEU A 118 12.76 -0.60 -11.29
CA LEU A 118 11.36 -0.90 -10.94
C LEU A 118 10.48 -1.05 -12.18
N ARG A 119 10.60 -0.15 -13.17
CA ARG A 119 9.88 -0.21 -14.45
C ARG A 119 10.16 -1.53 -15.19
N GLN A 120 11.41 -1.98 -15.16
CA GLN A 120 11.82 -3.19 -15.88
C GLN A 120 11.46 -4.49 -15.14
N VAL A 121 11.26 -4.45 -13.82
CA VAL A 121 11.04 -5.65 -13.00
C VAL A 121 9.59 -5.80 -12.56
N LEU A 122 9.01 -4.84 -11.84
CA LEU A 122 7.73 -5.02 -11.15
C LEU A 122 6.53 -5.29 -12.08
N PRO A 123 6.38 -4.61 -13.22
CA PRO A 123 5.25 -4.82 -14.14
C PRO A 123 5.41 -6.05 -15.03
N HIS A 124 6.55 -6.73 -14.96
CA HIS A 124 6.91 -7.82 -15.87
C HIS A 124 6.95 -9.16 -15.11
N PRO A 125 5.84 -9.94 -15.10
CA PRO A 125 5.69 -11.11 -14.23
C PRO A 125 6.79 -12.16 -14.41
N ARG A 126 7.30 -12.36 -15.64
CA ARG A 126 8.38 -13.30 -15.94
C ARG A 126 9.71 -12.88 -15.28
N ARG A 127 10.07 -11.60 -15.39
CA ARG A 127 11.31 -11.06 -14.82
C ARG A 127 11.25 -11.04 -13.29
N LEU A 128 10.13 -10.60 -12.73
CA LEU A 128 9.91 -10.64 -11.29
C LEU A 128 9.91 -12.08 -10.76
N SER A 129 9.28 -13.02 -11.47
CA SER A 129 9.27 -14.44 -11.09
C SER A 129 10.68 -15.04 -11.06
N LEU A 130 11.53 -14.70 -12.04
CA LEU A 130 12.93 -15.12 -12.08
C LEU A 130 13.73 -14.55 -10.90
N LEU A 131 13.60 -13.25 -10.64
CA LEU A 131 14.24 -12.60 -9.50
C LEU A 131 13.82 -13.24 -8.17
N MET A 132 12.52 -13.46 -7.98
CA MET A 132 11.97 -14.09 -6.78
C MET A 132 12.35 -15.58 -6.67
N ALA A 133 12.59 -16.27 -7.78
CA ALA A 133 13.10 -17.65 -7.77
C ALA A 133 14.58 -17.70 -7.35
N ALA A 134 15.41 -16.79 -7.89
CA ALA A 134 16.80 -16.64 -7.49
C ALA A 134 16.92 -16.29 -6.00
N LEU A 135 16.09 -15.37 -5.50
CA LEU A 135 16.06 -15.01 -4.09
C LEU A 135 15.59 -16.19 -3.20
N ARG A 136 14.60 -16.98 -3.64
CA ARG A 136 14.21 -18.22 -2.95
C ARG A 136 15.35 -19.24 -2.88
N LEU A 137 16.11 -19.40 -3.96
CA LEU A 137 17.26 -20.29 -4.00
C LEU A 137 18.35 -19.80 -3.04
N TYR A 138 18.63 -18.50 -3.03
CA TYR A 138 19.56 -17.88 -2.09
C TYR A 138 19.17 -18.13 -0.63
N GLN A 139 17.89 -17.95 -0.28
CA GLN A 139 17.41 -18.14 1.10
C GLN A 139 17.38 -19.61 1.55
N ARG A 140 17.23 -20.56 0.62
CA ARG A 140 17.13 -22.00 0.91
C ARG A 140 18.46 -22.73 0.92
N THR A 141 19.48 -22.14 0.31
CA THR A 141 20.81 -22.74 0.25
C THR A 141 21.67 -22.25 1.43
N PRO A 142 22.72 -22.99 1.82
CA PRO A 142 23.69 -22.53 2.81
C PRO A 142 24.39 -21.23 2.41
N LEU A 143 24.25 -20.76 1.16
CA LEU A 143 24.79 -19.49 0.66
C LEU A 143 24.43 -18.31 1.55
N ARG A 144 23.21 -18.24 2.08
CA ARG A 144 22.84 -17.17 3.01
C ARG A 144 23.67 -17.21 4.29
N GLY A 145 23.87 -18.40 4.86
CA GLY A 145 24.73 -18.61 6.02
C GLY A 145 26.19 -18.28 5.73
N LEU A 146 26.71 -18.67 4.56
CA LEU A 146 28.08 -18.37 4.12
C LEU A 146 28.31 -16.88 3.88
N VAL A 147 27.36 -16.19 3.24
CA VAL A 147 27.43 -14.74 3.02
C VAL A 147 27.41 -13.97 4.35
N ARG A 148 26.56 -14.40 5.30
CA ARG A 148 26.50 -13.80 6.65
C ARG A 148 27.73 -14.14 7.50
N GLY A 149 28.23 -15.37 7.41
CA GLY A 149 29.36 -15.87 8.19
C GLY A 149 30.73 -15.39 7.70
N SER A 150 30.91 -15.23 6.39
CA SER A 150 32.17 -14.77 5.77
C SER A 150 32.50 -13.31 6.05
N ARG A 151 31.56 -12.53 6.60
CA ARG A 151 31.68 -11.07 6.79
C ARG A 151 32.00 -10.29 5.51
N ILE A 152 31.90 -10.90 4.33
CA ILE A 152 32.20 -10.26 3.04
C ILE A 152 31.31 -9.04 2.79
N LEU A 153 30.08 -9.07 3.29
CA LEU A 153 29.16 -7.92 3.23
C LEU A 153 29.63 -6.71 4.06
N ARG A 154 30.55 -6.89 5.02
CA ARG A 154 31.17 -5.77 5.77
C ARG A 154 32.25 -5.05 4.97
N LEU A 155 32.81 -5.69 3.94
CA LEU A 155 33.76 -5.11 2.99
C LEU A 155 33.03 -4.34 1.87
N LEU A 156 31.73 -4.60 1.72
CA LEU A 156 30.84 -3.90 0.81
C LEU A 156 30.22 -2.67 1.50
N PRO A 157 29.60 -1.73 0.75
CA PRO A 157 28.91 -0.59 1.33
C PRO A 157 27.92 -1.05 2.41
N ARG A 158 27.94 -0.43 3.61
CA ARG A 158 27.08 -0.80 4.76
C ARG A 158 25.60 -0.96 4.41
N ARG A 159 25.14 -0.29 3.34
CA ARG A 159 23.79 -0.42 2.80
C ARG A 159 23.46 -1.83 2.31
N LEU A 160 24.42 -2.60 1.78
CA LEU A 160 24.16 -3.95 1.26
C LEU A 160 23.91 -4.99 2.36
N ASP A 161 24.63 -4.90 3.49
CA ASP A 161 24.36 -5.75 4.67
C ASP A 161 22.97 -5.43 5.26
N ALA A 162 22.63 -4.14 5.39
CA ALA A 162 21.30 -3.73 5.82
C ALA A 162 20.19 -4.22 4.86
N MET A 163 20.43 -4.12 3.54
CA MET A 163 19.49 -4.61 2.53
C MET A 163 19.30 -6.13 2.60
N GLU A 164 20.37 -6.92 2.72
CA GLU A 164 20.25 -8.39 2.84
C GLU A 164 19.43 -8.79 4.07
N ARG A 165 19.69 -8.14 5.21
CA ARG A 165 18.97 -8.43 6.46
C ARG A 165 17.50 -8.03 6.40
N SER A 166 17.17 -7.01 5.61
CA SER A 166 15.81 -6.55 5.39
C SER A 166 15.01 -7.42 4.41
N LEU A 167 15.62 -8.41 3.75
CA LEU A 167 14.92 -9.27 2.79
C LEU A 167 13.79 -10.05 3.49
N PRO A 168 12.56 -10.01 2.94
CA PRO A 168 11.46 -10.81 3.47
C PRO A 168 11.74 -12.29 3.27
N GLU A 169 11.23 -13.13 4.17
CA GLU A 169 11.26 -14.57 3.98
C GLU A 169 10.28 -14.96 2.88
N LEU A 170 10.78 -15.66 1.87
CA LEU A 170 9.98 -16.03 0.72
C LEU A 170 9.28 -17.38 0.94
N PRO A 171 7.95 -17.44 0.76
CA PRO A 171 7.20 -18.69 0.76
C PRO A 171 7.72 -19.69 -0.26
N ALA A 172 7.36 -20.96 -0.05
CA ALA A 172 7.92 -22.05 -0.82
C ALA A 172 7.59 -21.98 -2.31
N ALA A 173 6.33 -21.64 -2.60
CA ALA A 173 5.75 -21.56 -3.92
C ALA A 173 5.07 -20.21 -4.11
N ARG A 174 4.99 -19.76 -5.36
CA ARG A 174 4.18 -18.60 -5.74
C ARG A 174 2.70 -18.98 -5.79
N PHE A 175 1.84 -17.98 -5.71
CA PHE A 175 0.40 -18.14 -5.85
C PHE A 175 0.04 -18.78 -7.19
N ARG A 176 -0.90 -19.73 -7.12
CA ARG A 176 -1.63 -20.30 -8.23
C ARG A 176 -3.08 -20.44 -7.77
N ALA A 177 -4.03 -19.98 -8.57
CA ALA A 177 -5.43 -20.18 -8.26
C ALA A 177 -5.74 -21.68 -8.25
N ALA A 178 -6.43 -22.14 -7.21
CA ALA A 178 -6.98 -23.48 -7.20
C ALA A 178 -8.18 -23.56 -8.17
N PRO A 179 -8.54 -24.77 -8.64
CA PRO A 179 -9.82 -24.99 -9.29
C PRO A 179 -10.97 -24.43 -8.42
N GLN A 180 -11.92 -23.78 -9.05
CA GLN A 180 -13.07 -23.17 -8.38
C GLN A 180 -14.34 -23.97 -8.72
N PRO A 181 -15.35 -23.99 -7.84
CA PRO A 181 -16.58 -24.73 -8.08
C PRO A 181 -17.28 -24.32 -9.39
N PRO A 182 -17.74 -25.28 -10.22
CA PRO A 182 -18.39 -25.01 -11.50
C PRO A 182 -19.74 -24.28 -11.37
N GLU A 183 -20.43 -24.42 -10.23
CA GLU A 183 -21.75 -23.84 -9.94
C GLU A 183 -21.74 -22.33 -9.64
N LEU A 184 -20.56 -21.73 -9.43
CA LEU A 184 -20.45 -20.28 -9.19
C LEU A 184 -20.83 -19.48 -10.45
N SER A 185 -21.97 -18.79 -10.38
CA SER A 185 -22.54 -18.00 -11.49
C SER A 185 -22.15 -16.53 -11.46
N ARG A 186 -21.96 -15.97 -10.26
CA ARG A 186 -21.51 -14.58 -10.04
C ARG A 186 -20.01 -14.48 -10.16
N SER A 187 -19.50 -13.36 -10.67
CA SER A 187 -18.06 -13.23 -10.90
C SER A 187 -17.49 -11.87 -10.50
N VAL A 188 -16.31 -11.94 -9.88
CA VAL A 188 -15.48 -10.78 -9.53
C VAL A 188 -14.09 -10.99 -10.11
N ALA A 189 -13.38 -9.91 -10.45
CA ALA A 189 -12.00 -10.01 -10.89
C ALA A 189 -11.06 -9.56 -9.77
N MET A 190 -10.00 -10.31 -9.49
CA MET A 190 -9.05 -9.96 -8.43
C MET A 190 -7.72 -9.45 -9.00
N LEU A 191 -7.23 -8.35 -8.43
CA LEU A 191 -5.85 -7.91 -8.62
C LEU A 191 -4.89 -8.84 -7.88
N THR A 192 -4.12 -9.60 -8.67
CA THR A 192 -2.96 -10.36 -8.17
C THR A 192 -1.79 -9.45 -7.79
N GLY A 193 -1.64 -8.31 -8.45
CA GLY A 193 -0.59 -7.34 -8.20
C GLY A 193 0.78 -7.81 -8.67
N CYS A 194 1.83 -7.07 -8.31
CA CYS A 194 3.19 -7.39 -8.73
C CYS A 194 3.89 -8.36 -7.76
N VAL A 195 4.16 -7.92 -6.53
CA VAL A 195 4.96 -8.69 -5.55
C VAL A 195 4.13 -9.68 -4.72
N MET A 196 2.84 -9.38 -4.53
CA MET A 196 1.90 -10.18 -3.72
C MET A 196 1.87 -11.68 -4.07
N PRO A 197 1.86 -12.10 -5.35
CA PRO A 197 1.85 -13.53 -5.71
C PRO A 197 3.08 -14.30 -5.23
N HIS A 198 4.18 -13.59 -4.95
CA HIS A 198 5.43 -14.19 -4.49
C HIS A 198 5.60 -14.10 -2.97
N LEU A 199 5.23 -12.96 -2.38
CA LEU A 199 5.41 -12.71 -0.94
C LEU A 199 4.29 -13.28 -0.09
N PHE A 200 3.05 -13.17 -0.57
CA PHE A 200 1.84 -13.48 0.21
C PHE A 200 0.86 -14.35 -0.59
N PRO A 201 1.31 -15.51 -1.11
CA PRO A 201 0.46 -16.42 -1.87
C PRO A 201 -0.69 -16.98 -1.03
N ARG A 202 -0.49 -17.09 0.29
CA ARG A 202 -1.52 -17.51 1.25
C ARG A 202 -2.69 -16.54 1.30
N THR A 203 -2.44 -15.23 1.27
CA THR A 203 -3.46 -14.17 1.28
C THR A 203 -4.32 -14.22 0.03
N HIS A 204 -3.70 -14.38 -1.15
CA HIS A 204 -4.44 -14.57 -2.40
C HIS A 204 -5.28 -15.84 -2.39
N ALA A 205 -4.71 -16.95 -1.93
CA ALA A 205 -5.45 -18.21 -1.84
C ALA A 205 -6.63 -18.12 -0.85
N ALA A 206 -6.44 -17.49 0.31
CA ALA A 206 -7.50 -17.21 1.27
C ALA A 206 -8.59 -16.31 0.67
N THR A 207 -8.20 -15.25 -0.05
CA THR A 207 -9.15 -14.35 -0.72
C THR A 207 -10.02 -15.11 -1.72
N VAL A 208 -9.43 -15.97 -2.57
CA VAL A 208 -10.19 -16.78 -3.52
C VAL A 208 -11.15 -17.73 -2.80
N ARG A 209 -10.72 -18.42 -1.75
CA ARG A 209 -11.58 -19.35 -0.99
C ARG A 209 -12.74 -18.65 -0.31
N VAL A 210 -12.50 -17.50 0.32
CA VAL A 210 -13.54 -16.69 0.97
C VAL A 210 -14.56 -16.23 -0.07
N LEU A 211 -14.12 -15.67 -1.20
CA LEU A 211 -15.03 -15.21 -2.25
C LEU A 211 -15.83 -16.35 -2.89
N ASN A 212 -15.21 -17.52 -3.10
CA ASN A 212 -15.93 -18.71 -3.57
C ASN A 212 -17.03 -19.15 -2.60
N ARG A 213 -16.77 -19.11 -1.28
CA ARG A 213 -17.78 -19.41 -0.25
C ARG A 213 -18.93 -18.41 -0.24
N LEU A 214 -18.66 -17.16 -0.58
CA LEU A 214 -19.68 -16.13 -0.77
C LEU A 214 -20.39 -16.21 -2.13
N GLY A 215 -20.14 -17.26 -2.93
CA GLY A 215 -20.83 -17.51 -4.20
C GLY A 215 -20.22 -16.82 -5.42
N TYR A 216 -19.01 -16.26 -5.31
CA TYR A 216 -18.34 -15.58 -6.43
C TYR A 216 -17.21 -16.40 -7.02
N ARG A 217 -17.24 -16.56 -8.34
CA ARG A 217 -16.08 -16.98 -9.12
C ARG A 217 -15.07 -15.84 -9.23
N VAL A 218 -13.83 -16.13 -8.87
CA VAL A 218 -12.73 -15.15 -8.94
C VAL A 218 -11.97 -15.27 -10.25
N LEU A 219 -12.15 -14.31 -11.14
CA LEU A 219 -11.39 -14.18 -12.37
C LEU A 219 -10.05 -13.49 -12.11
N LEU A 220 -8.99 -13.98 -12.77
CA LEU A 220 -7.66 -13.38 -12.73
C LEU A 220 -7.28 -12.94 -14.16
N PRO A 221 -7.67 -11.74 -14.62
CA PRO A 221 -7.41 -11.31 -15.98
C PRO A 221 -5.93 -11.40 -16.33
N ALA A 222 -5.58 -12.08 -17.42
CA ALA A 222 -4.19 -12.31 -17.80
C ALA A 222 -3.45 -11.02 -18.24
N GLY A 223 -4.21 -10.01 -18.69
CA GLY A 223 -3.68 -8.70 -19.11
C GLY A 223 -3.34 -7.75 -17.96
N GLN A 224 -3.68 -8.08 -16.71
CA GLN A 224 -3.40 -7.22 -15.57
C GLN A 224 -1.89 -7.05 -15.33
N THR A 225 -1.52 -5.94 -14.69
CA THR A 225 -0.13 -5.60 -14.36
C THR A 225 -0.02 -5.01 -12.94
N CYS A 226 1.13 -4.41 -12.61
CA CYS A 226 1.31 -3.65 -11.37
C CYS A 226 0.25 -2.54 -11.25
N CYS A 227 -0.25 -2.26 -10.04
CA CYS A 227 -1.24 -1.20 -9.81
C CYS A 227 -0.69 0.23 -10.04
N GLY A 228 0.64 0.40 -10.09
CA GLY A 228 1.28 1.71 -10.29
C GLY A 228 1.51 2.53 -9.01
N ALA A 229 1.08 2.05 -7.84
CA ALA A 229 1.19 2.79 -6.57
C ALA A 229 2.62 3.29 -6.27
N LEU A 230 3.62 2.41 -6.42
CA LEU A 230 5.02 2.78 -6.19
C LEU A 230 5.54 3.83 -7.17
N SER A 231 5.06 3.81 -8.42
CA SER A 231 5.43 4.78 -9.44
C SER A 231 4.78 6.13 -9.15
N ALA A 232 3.48 6.16 -8.84
CA ALA A 232 2.75 7.36 -8.47
C ALA A 232 3.40 8.06 -7.25
N HIS A 233 3.65 7.31 -6.17
CA HIS A 233 4.27 7.84 -4.96
C HIS A 233 5.71 8.34 -5.18
N ALA A 234 6.45 7.75 -6.14
CA ALA A 234 7.79 8.22 -6.48
C ALA A 234 7.79 9.49 -7.36
N GLY A 235 6.63 9.92 -7.87
CA GLY A 235 6.49 11.00 -8.85
C GLY A 235 6.59 10.54 -10.31
N ASP A 236 6.68 9.25 -10.58
CA ASP A 236 6.69 8.68 -11.92
C ASP A 236 5.25 8.51 -12.47
N ARG A 237 4.57 9.65 -12.66
CA ARG A 237 3.16 9.68 -13.08
C ARG A 237 2.92 9.15 -14.49
N VAL A 238 3.86 9.38 -15.41
CA VAL A 238 3.75 8.89 -16.80
C VAL A 238 3.63 7.37 -16.80
N PHE A 239 4.50 6.68 -16.06
CA PHE A 239 4.47 5.23 -16.00
C PHE A 239 3.28 4.70 -15.19
N ALA A 240 2.90 5.39 -14.10
CA ALA A 240 1.69 5.04 -13.36
C ALA A 240 0.43 5.09 -14.26
N ARG A 241 0.30 6.11 -15.12
CA ARG A 241 -0.80 6.22 -16.11
C ARG A 241 -0.76 5.07 -17.12
N GLU A 242 0.42 4.69 -17.62
CA GLU A 242 0.56 3.53 -18.53
C GLU A 242 0.05 2.23 -17.88
N LEU A 243 0.44 1.97 -16.63
CA LEU A 243 -0.01 0.79 -15.89
C LEU A 243 -1.52 0.82 -15.60
N ALA A 244 -2.05 1.99 -15.26
CA ALA A 244 -3.48 2.18 -15.02
C ALA A 244 -4.31 1.83 -16.25
N ARG A 245 -3.95 2.33 -17.43
CA ARG A 245 -4.64 2.01 -18.69
C ARG A 245 -4.69 0.51 -18.96
N ARG A 246 -3.55 -0.19 -18.83
CA ARG A 246 -3.47 -1.66 -19.01
C ARG A 246 -4.38 -2.42 -18.05
N ASN A 247 -4.43 -1.99 -16.79
CA ASN A 247 -5.33 -2.61 -15.81
C ASN A 247 -6.79 -2.33 -16.17
N ILE A 248 -7.15 -1.09 -16.50
CA ILE A 248 -8.52 -0.72 -16.90
C ILE A 248 -8.99 -1.63 -18.04
N ASP A 249 -8.19 -1.79 -19.09
CA ASP A 249 -8.53 -2.68 -20.21
C ASP A 249 -8.71 -4.12 -19.76
N ALA A 250 -7.73 -4.68 -19.04
CA ALA A 250 -7.75 -6.07 -18.61
C ALA A 250 -8.96 -6.41 -17.72
N PHE A 251 -9.40 -5.49 -16.88
CA PHE A 251 -10.47 -5.72 -15.92
C PHE A 251 -11.87 -5.37 -16.44
N LEU A 252 -12.02 -4.30 -17.23
CA LEU A 252 -13.32 -3.96 -17.81
C LEU A 252 -13.75 -5.00 -18.86
N ASP A 253 -12.81 -5.55 -19.63
CA ASP A 253 -13.09 -6.60 -20.62
C ASP A 253 -13.51 -7.93 -19.97
N ALA A 254 -13.31 -8.10 -18.66
CA ALA A 254 -13.67 -9.32 -17.94
C ALA A 254 -15.17 -9.43 -17.60
N GLY A 255 -15.95 -8.35 -17.74
CA GLY A 255 -17.40 -8.38 -17.54
C GLY A 255 -17.84 -8.75 -16.11
N VAL A 256 -17.10 -8.29 -15.09
CA VAL A 256 -17.30 -8.68 -13.69
C VAL A 256 -18.10 -7.67 -12.88
N GLU A 257 -18.69 -8.11 -11.77
CA GLU A 257 -19.47 -7.27 -10.86
C GLU A 257 -18.61 -6.30 -10.05
N ALA A 258 -17.39 -6.70 -9.70
CA ALA A 258 -16.45 -5.89 -8.93
C ALA A 258 -14.99 -6.26 -9.23
N VAL A 259 -14.11 -5.28 -9.03
CA VAL A 259 -12.66 -5.48 -9.01
C VAL A 259 -12.19 -5.55 -7.56
N ILE A 260 -11.74 -6.72 -7.13
CA ILE A 260 -11.31 -6.97 -5.75
C ILE A 260 -9.81 -6.77 -5.60
N VAL A 261 -9.44 -6.04 -4.55
CA VAL A 261 -8.04 -5.79 -4.18
C VAL A 261 -7.82 -6.14 -2.71
N ASN A 262 -6.85 -6.99 -2.41
CA ASN A 262 -6.48 -7.39 -1.05
C ASN A 262 -5.16 -6.75 -0.57
N SER A 263 -4.92 -5.53 -1.04
CA SER A 263 -3.73 -4.74 -0.72
C SER A 263 -4.16 -3.30 -0.64
N ALA A 264 -4.24 -2.76 0.58
CA ALA A 264 -4.75 -1.41 0.80
C ALA A 264 -4.06 -0.33 -0.06
N GLY A 265 -2.74 -0.44 -0.26
CA GLY A 265 -2.00 0.51 -1.10
C GLY A 265 -2.22 0.32 -2.60
N CYS A 266 -2.55 -0.89 -3.06
CA CYS A 266 -2.99 -1.07 -4.44
C CYS A 266 -4.41 -0.55 -4.64
N GLY A 267 -5.30 -0.82 -3.68
CA GLY A 267 -6.72 -0.44 -3.72
C GLY A 267 -6.90 1.08 -3.71
N SER A 268 -6.14 1.81 -2.89
CA SER A 268 -6.16 3.28 -2.91
C SER A 268 -5.78 3.84 -4.27
N THR A 269 -4.66 3.40 -4.84
CA THR A 269 -4.23 3.84 -6.17
C THR A 269 -5.23 3.49 -7.27
N MET A 270 -5.82 2.30 -7.24
CA MET A 270 -6.78 1.87 -8.26
C MET A 270 -8.11 2.63 -8.17
N LYS A 271 -8.58 2.96 -6.96
CA LYS A 271 -9.74 3.85 -6.76
C LYS A 271 -9.46 5.28 -7.23
N GLU A 272 -8.19 5.69 -7.28
CA GLU A 272 -7.74 7.00 -7.74
C GLU A 272 -7.37 7.04 -9.23
N TYR A 273 -7.61 5.97 -9.99
CA TYR A 273 -7.36 5.98 -11.45
C TYR A 273 -8.18 7.06 -12.17
N GLY A 274 -9.37 7.38 -11.67
CA GLY A 274 -10.20 8.47 -12.19
C GLY A 274 -9.49 9.83 -12.15
N ASP A 275 -8.83 10.14 -11.02
CA ASP A 275 -8.05 11.37 -10.85
C ASP A 275 -6.74 11.28 -11.65
N LEU A 276 -6.07 10.13 -11.62
CA LEU A 276 -4.79 9.93 -12.31
C LEU A 276 -4.90 10.12 -13.84
N LEU A 277 -6.03 9.72 -14.42
CA LEU A 277 -6.34 9.75 -15.85
C LEU A 277 -7.38 10.83 -16.20
N GLU A 278 -7.60 11.81 -15.31
CA GLU A 278 -8.59 12.86 -15.54
C GLU A 278 -8.33 13.63 -16.85
N ASP A 279 -7.07 13.92 -17.16
CA ASP A 279 -6.68 14.64 -18.39
C ASP A 279 -6.61 13.75 -19.63
N ASP A 280 -6.90 12.45 -19.52
CA ASP A 280 -6.84 11.51 -20.64
C ASP A 280 -8.23 11.31 -21.27
N PRO A 281 -8.55 11.94 -22.41
CA PRO A 281 -9.88 11.84 -23.00
C PRO A 281 -10.26 10.42 -23.44
N ALA A 282 -9.29 9.55 -23.73
CA ALA A 282 -9.55 8.17 -24.13
C ALA A 282 -9.89 7.27 -22.93
N TYR A 283 -9.42 7.63 -21.73
CA TYR A 283 -9.56 6.80 -20.53
C TYR A 283 -10.35 7.44 -19.38
N ARG A 284 -10.65 8.73 -19.40
CA ARG A 284 -11.31 9.45 -18.30
C ARG A 284 -12.55 8.72 -17.79
N ASP A 285 -13.48 8.38 -18.68
CA ASP A 285 -14.73 7.74 -18.30
C ASP A 285 -14.54 6.27 -17.90
N ARG A 286 -13.69 5.54 -18.64
CA ARG A 286 -13.32 4.14 -18.31
C ARG A 286 -12.65 4.06 -16.93
N ALA A 287 -11.81 5.03 -16.59
CA ALA A 287 -11.11 5.11 -15.31
C ALA A 287 -12.06 5.43 -14.15
N ARG A 288 -13.04 6.32 -14.36
CA ARG A 288 -14.11 6.59 -13.39
C ARG A 288 -14.98 5.35 -13.16
N GLN A 289 -15.37 4.66 -14.24
CA GLN A 289 -16.11 3.40 -14.16
C GLN A 289 -15.30 2.36 -13.36
N PHE A 290 -14.04 2.15 -13.74
CA PHE A 290 -13.13 1.22 -13.08
C PHE A 290 -12.92 1.54 -11.58
N ALA A 291 -12.72 2.81 -11.24
CA ALA A 291 -12.63 3.24 -9.85
C ALA A 291 -13.91 2.92 -9.07
N SER A 292 -15.08 3.15 -9.67
CA SER A 292 -16.38 2.91 -9.02
C SER A 292 -16.66 1.43 -8.73
N MET A 293 -16.09 0.50 -9.50
CA MET A 293 -16.20 -0.95 -9.28
C MET A 293 -15.05 -1.54 -8.44
N THR A 294 -14.00 -0.76 -8.17
CA THR A 294 -12.88 -1.22 -7.35
C THR A 294 -13.28 -1.25 -5.88
N ARG A 295 -13.07 -2.40 -5.24
CA ARG A 295 -13.37 -2.65 -3.83
C ARG A 295 -12.17 -3.29 -3.14
N ASP A 296 -11.90 -2.83 -1.93
CA ASP A 296 -11.06 -3.59 -1.01
C ASP A 296 -11.77 -4.90 -0.66
N VAL A 297 -11.01 -5.98 -0.49
CA VAL A 297 -11.59 -7.29 -0.16
C VAL A 297 -12.35 -7.24 1.16
N LEU A 298 -11.89 -6.46 2.13
CA LEU A 298 -12.49 -6.45 3.47
C LEU A 298 -13.83 -5.70 3.47
N GLU A 299 -13.94 -4.56 2.77
CA GLU A 299 -15.24 -3.87 2.64
C GLU A 299 -16.25 -4.70 1.85
N PHE A 300 -15.78 -5.43 0.82
CA PHE A 300 -16.64 -6.28 0.01
C PHE A 300 -17.18 -7.45 0.83
N VAL A 301 -16.31 -8.13 1.57
CA VAL A 301 -16.68 -9.29 2.39
C VAL A 301 -17.54 -8.89 3.58
N ALA A 302 -17.24 -7.79 4.26
CA ALA A 302 -18.01 -7.32 5.42
C ALA A 302 -19.46 -6.91 5.07
N ALA A 303 -19.79 -6.73 3.79
CA ALA A 303 -21.14 -6.46 3.32
C ALA A 303 -22.01 -7.72 3.15
N HIS A 304 -21.47 -8.91 3.42
CA HIS A 304 -22.17 -10.19 3.34
C HIS A 304 -22.39 -10.77 4.74
N ASP A 305 -23.37 -11.67 4.86
CA ASP A 305 -23.59 -12.42 6.10
C ASP A 305 -22.44 -13.42 6.31
N LEU A 306 -21.72 -13.24 7.42
CA LEU A 306 -20.55 -14.06 7.79
C LEU A 306 -20.96 -15.15 8.79
N ASP A 307 -21.94 -15.95 8.40
CA ASP A 307 -22.51 -17.01 9.24
C ASP A 307 -21.68 -18.31 9.21
N ALA A 308 -21.95 -19.17 10.20
CA ALA A 308 -21.38 -20.52 10.30
C ALA A 308 -19.84 -20.55 10.27
N LEU A 309 -19.19 -19.62 10.96
CA LEU A 309 -17.75 -19.60 11.17
C LEU A 309 -17.33 -20.57 12.28
N GLY A 310 -16.21 -21.26 12.10
CA GLY A 310 -15.61 -22.13 13.09
C GLY A 310 -14.75 -21.34 14.08
N GLU A 311 -14.46 -21.96 15.22
CA GLU A 311 -13.71 -21.32 16.29
C GLU A 311 -12.22 -21.15 15.94
N VAL A 312 -11.67 -19.95 16.18
CA VAL A 312 -10.24 -19.64 16.04
C VAL A 312 -9.70 -19.05 17.35
N ARG A 313 -9.08 -19.89 18.18
CA ARG A 313 -8.52 -19.48 19.48
C ARG A 313 -7.14 -18.83 19.34
N ARG A 314 -7.13 -17.54 19.04
CA ARG A 314 -5.91 -16.73 18.93
C ARG A 314 -6.13 -15.36 19.58
N THR A 315 -5.10 -14.82 20.21
CA THR A 315 -5.07 -13.41 20.60
C THR A 315 -4.42 -12.61 19.47
N VAL A 316 -5.15 -11.61 18.96
CA VAL A 316 -4.77 -10.80 17.80
C VAL A 316 -4.83 -9.33 18.17
N THR A 317 -3.86 -8.54 17.72
CA THR A 317 -4.00 -7.09 17.66
C THR A 317 -4.12 -6.61 16.21
N TYR A 318 -4.75 -5.46 15.98
CA TYR A 318 -5.00 -4.95 14.65
C TYR A 318 -4.23 -3.67 14.36
N GLN A 319 -3.46 -3.70 13.28
CA GLN A 319 -2.88 -2.50 12.69
C GLN A 319 -3.72 -2.02 11.50
N ASP A 320 -4.35 -0.87 11.70
CA ASP A 320 -4.97 -0.08 10.64
C ASP A 320 -3.94 0.27 9.55
N SER A 321 -4.16 -0.28 8.36
CA SER A 321 -3.37 0.08 7.18
C SER A 321 -3.74 1.49 6.75
N CYS A 322 -2.78 2.42 6.79
CA CYS A 322 -3.05 3.84 6.55
C CYS A 322 -3.76 4.16 5.22
N HIS A 323 -3.44 3.44 4.12
CA HIS A 323 -4.17 3.61 2.86
C HIS A 323 -5.59 3.01 2.88
N LEU A 324 -5.86 2.03 3.73
CA LEU A 324 -7.22 1.51 3.90
C LEU A 324 -8.09 2.56 4.63
N VAL A 325 -7.58 3.08 5.74
CA VAL A 325 -8.32 4.03 6.60
C VAL A 325 -8.40 5.42 5.99
N HIS A 326 -7.29 6.01 5.57
CA HIS A 326 -7.26 7.42 5.18
C HIS A 326 -7.51 7.66 3.70
N ALA A 327 -7.02 6.78 2.82
CA ALA A 327 -7.23 6.94 1.37
C ALA A 327 -8.56 6.31 0.95
N GLN A 328 -8.78 5.03 1.29
CA GLN A 328 -9.98 4.30 0.88
C GLN A 328 -11.19 4.52 1.79
N ARG A 329 -11.01 5.09 2.99
CA ARG A 329 -12.07 5.33 3.98
C ARG A 329 -12.76 4.06 4.50
N VAL A 330 -12.07 2.92 4.44
CA VAL A 330 -12.55 1.63 4.96
C VAL A 330 -12.00 1.46 6.38
N VAL A 331 -12.85 1.65 7.38
CA VAL A 331 -12.45 1.63 8.82
C VAL A 331 -13.08 0.48 9.59
N ALA A 332 -14.39 0.29 9.45
CA ALA A 332 -15.13 -0.69 10.26
C ALA A 332 -14.95 -2.14 9.77
N ALA A 333 -14.85 -2.35 8.45
CA ALA A 333 -14.89 -3.68 7.85
C ALA A 333 -13.87 -4.70 8.43
N PRO A 334 -12.59 -4.35 8.66
CA PRO A 334 -11.64 -5.26 9.29
C PRO A 334 -12.10 -5.74 10.67
N ARG A 335 -12.63 -4.83 11.49
CA ARG A 335 -13.10 -5.11 12.85
C ARG A 335 -14.39 -5.92 12.86
N VAL A 336 -15.32 -5.61 11.96
CA VAL A 336 -16.56 -6.39 11.75
C VAL A 336 -16.22 -7.84 11.43
N ILE A 337 -15.28 -8.07 10.50
CA ILE A 337 -14.84 -9.42 10.12
C ILE A 337 -14.18 -10.15 11.30
N MET A 338 -13.28 -9.51 12.04
CA MET A 338 -12.61 -10.18 13.16
C MET A 338 -13.58 -10.47 14.31
N ALA A 339 -14.53 -9.56 14.58
CA ALA A 339 -15.54 -9.73 15.62
C ALA A 339 -16.53 -10.87 15.31
N SER A 340 -16.72 -11.22 14.03
CA SER A 340 -17.60 -12.33 13.66
C SER A 340 -16.97 -13.71 13.89
N ILE A 341 -15.66 -13.80 14.12
CA ILE A 341 -14.95 -15.08 14.28
C ILE A 341 -15.05 -15.58 15.73
N PRO A 342 -15.71 -16.73 15.98
CA PRO A 342 -15.82 -17.27 17.34
C PRO A 342 -14.44 -17.59 17.94
N GLY A 343 -14.25 -17.24 19.22
CA GLY A 343 -13.03 -17.53 19.97
C GLY A 343 -11.82 -16.64 19.66
N LEU A 344 -11.94 -15.69 18.71
CA LEU A 344 -10.88 -14.74 18.40
C LEU A 344 -10.83 -13.62 19.45
N ASP A 345 -9.74 -13.52 20.19
CA ASP A 345 -9.51 -12.47 21.20
C ASP A 345 -8.81 -11.27 20.54
N VAL A 346 -9.58 -10.25 20.15
CA VAL A 346 -9.06 -9.05 19.50
C VAL A 346 -8.74 -7.96 20.54
N ARG A 347 -7.45 -7.62 20.65
CA ARG A 347 -6.92 -6.59 21.55
C ARG A 347 -6.46 -5.38 20.75
N GLU A 348 -7.23 -4.29 20.81
CA GLU A 348 -6.89 -3.04 20.13
C GLU A 348 -5.58 -2.44 20.68
N MET A 349 -4.72 -1.97 19.77
CA MET A 349 -3.50 -1.26 20.12
C MET A 349 -3.74 0.26 20.19
N ALA A 350 -2.90 0.97 20.95
CA ALA A 350 -2.89 2.43 20.88
C ALA A 350 -2.42 2.92 19.50
N ALA A 351 -2.97 4.05 19.03
CA ALA A 351 -2.66 4.68 17.75
C ALA A 351 -2.54 3.66 16.58
N PRO A 352 -3.60 2.86 16.31
CA PRO A 352 -3.53 1.74 15.38
C PRO A 352 -3.26 2.19 13.94
N ASP A 353 -3.71 3.39 13.56
CA ASP A 353 -3.56 4.02 12.24
C ASP A 353 -2.22 4.74 12.02
N ARG A 354 -1.40 4.90 13.08
CA ARG A 354 -0.01 5.37 12.92
C ARG A 354 0.75 4.45 11.97
N CYS A 355 1.40 5.02 10.97
CA CYS A 355 2.10 4.26 9.93
C CYS A 355 3.16 3.31 10.50
N CYS A 356 3.25 2.06 10.00
CA CYS A 356 4.32 1.11 10.35
C CYS A 356 5.71 1.47 9.81
N GLY A 357 5.83 2.48 8.94
CA GLY A 357 7.09 2.87 8.31
C GLY A 357 7.47 2.10 7.04
N SER A 358 6.60 1.22 6.52
CA SER A 358 6.85 0.50 5.25
C SER A 358 6.82 1.42 4.03
N ALA A 359 5.68 2.10 3.80
CA ALA A 359 5.37 3.00 2.69
C ALA A 359 6.01 2.61 1.34
N GLY A 360 5.86 1.34 0.96
CA GLY A 360 6.38 0.82 -0.30
C GLY A 360 7.90 0.64 -0.27
N LEU A 361 8.63 1.53 -0.93
CA LEU A 361 10.10 1.51 -0.95
C LEU A 361 10.72 2.32 0.19
N TYR A 362 9.91 2.98 1.01
CA TYR A 362 10.38 3.89 2.04
C TYR A 362 11.32 3.22 3.04
N SER A 363 11.03 1.99 3.46
CA SER A 363 11.92 1.23 4.35
C SER A 363 13.32 0.98 3.77
N LEU A 364 13.46 1.02 2.45
CA LEU A 364 14.75 0.87 1.76
C LEU A 364 15.45 2.22 1.54
N VAL A 365 14.70 3.28 1.22
CA VAL A 365 15.28 4.58 0.84
C VAL A 365 15.39 5.57 2.01
N GLN A 366 14.62 5.37 3.08
CA GLN A 366 14.57 6.15 4.32
C GLN A 366 14.64 5.20 5.53
N ALA A 367 15.60 4.28 5.52
CA ALA A 367 15.69 3.17 6.48
C ALA A 367 15.69 3.61 7.95
N GLU A 368 16.39 4.70 8.28
CA GLU A 368 16.48 5.21 9.66
C GLU A 368 15.13 5.69 10.18
N MET A 369 14.42 6.51 9.38
CA MET A 369 13.08 6.97 9.73
C MET A 369 12.09 5.80 9.78
N SER A 370 12.17 4.87 8.82
CA SER A 370 11.34 3.67 8.81
C SER A 370 11.51 2.82 10.08
N ALA A 371 12.75 2.67 10.57
CA ALA A 371 13.05 1.95 11.79
C ALA A 371 12.44 2.62 13.02
N ARG A 372 12.59 3.95 13.17
CA ARG A 372 11.97 4.69 14.29
C ARG A 372 10.45 4.56 14.32
N LEU A 373 9.82 4.64 13.15
CA LEU A 373 8.37 4.47 13.02
C LEU A 373 7.91 3.04 13.34
N LEU A 374 8.68 2.04 12.92
CA LEU A 374 8.42 0.65 13.25
C LEU A 374 8.58 0.40 14.75
N ASP A 375 9.64 0.92 15.39
CA ASP A 375 9.86 0.75 16.82
C ASP A 375 8.69 1.29 17.64
N ALA A 376 8.26 2.53 17.35
CA ALA A 376 7.11 3.13 18.02
C ALA A 376 5.80 2.34 17.79
N LYS A 377 5.63 1.73 16.61
CA LYS A 377 4.49 0.85 16.34
C LYS A 377 4.57 -0.46 17.13
N MET A 378 5.75 -1.06 17.21
CA MET A 378 5.95 -2.31 17.94
C MET A 378 5.78 -2.14 19.44
N ASP A 379 6.07 -0.97 20.02
CA ASP A 379 5.75 -0.69 21.43
C ASP A 379 4.24 -0.81 21.70
N ASN A 380 3.41 -0.26 20.81
CA ASN A 380 1.96 -0.38 20.92
C ASN A 380 1.47 -1.82 20.71
N VAL A 381 2.10 -2.57 19.80
CA VAL A 381 1.81 -4.00 19.59
C VAL A 381 2.11 -4.79 20.86
N VAL A 382 3.31 -4.64 21.42
CA VAL A 382 3.76 -5.36 22.62
C VAL A 382 2.85 -5.09 23.81
N ALA A 383 2.39 -3.85 23.98
CA ALA A 383 1.47 -3.47 25.04
C ALA A 383 0.13 -4.23 25.03
N THR A 384 -0.27 -4.80 23.89
CA THR A 384 -1.50 -5.62 23.78
C THR A 384 -1.32 -7.06 24.29
N GLY A 385 -0.08 -7.54 24.39
CA GLY A 385 0.23 -8.94 24.66
C GLY A 385 -0.16 -9.92 23.55
N ALA A 386 -0.55 -9.43 22.36
CA ALA A 386 -0.82 -10.26 21.21
C ALA A 386 0.48 -10.64 20.47
N THR A 387 0.57 -11.89 20.00
CA THR A 387 1.67 -12.36 19.14
C THR A 387 1.29 -12.40 17.67
N ILE A 388 0.02 -12.14 17.34
CA ILE A 388 -0.49 -12.05 15.98
C ILE A 388 -0.94 -10.63 15.70
N ILE A 389 -0.44 -10.07 14.60
CA ILE A 389 -0.76 -8.72 14.16
C ILE A 389 -1.57 -8.83 12.86
N ALA A 390 -2.87 -8.57 12.92
CA ALA A 390 -3.71 -8.49 11.73
C ALA A 390 -3.52 -7.14 11.03
N THR A 391 -3.52 -7.14 9.70
CA THR A 391 -3.50 -5.92 8.88
C THR A 391 -4.14 -6.17 7.50
N ALA A 392 -4.11 -5.18 6.61
CA ALA A 392 -4.78 -5.25 5.30
C ALA A 392 -3.84 -4.86 4.12
N ASN A 393 -2.54 -4.85 4.36
CA ASN A 393 -1.57 -4.37 3.37
C ASN A 393 -0.26 -5.16 3.43
N PRO A 394 0.25 -5.66 2.29
CA PRO A 394 1.48 -6.44 2.24
C PRO A 394 2.72 -5.72 2.77
N GLY A 395 2.85 -4.42 2.48
CA GLY A 395 3.96 -3.63 3.00
C GLY A 395 3.94 -3.60 4.53
N CYS A 396 2.75 -3.51 5.13
CA CYS A 396 2.58 -3.55 6.58
C CYS A 396 2.95 -4.94 7.13
N MET A 397 2.48 -6.03 6.50
CA MET A 397 2.85 -7.39 6.93
C MET A 397 4.37 -7.59 6.93
N THR A 398 5.07 -7.27 5.83
CA THR A 398 6.53 -7.41 5.77
C THR A 398 7.25 -6.58 6.83
N GLN A 399 6.80 -5.35 7.05
CA GLN A 399 7.41 -4.44 8.01
C GLN A 399 7.17 -4.89 9.46
N LEU A 400 5.98 -5.37 9.78
CA LEU A 400 5.61 -5.86 11.09
C LEU A 400 6.28 -7.21 11.40
N GLU A 401 6.40 -8.10 10.43
CA GLU A 401 7.23 -9.31 10.55
C GLU A 401 8.70 -8.97 10.86
N ALA A 402 9.23 -7.90 10.27
CA ALA A 402 10.57 -7.40 10.63
C ALA A 402 10.63 -6.89 12.07
N GLY A 403 9.59 -6.17 12.53
CA GLY A 403 9.48 -5.69 13.91
C GLY A 403 9.39 -6.82 14.93
N LEU A 404 8.60 -7.86 14.66
CA LEU A 404 8.51 -9.06 15.49
C LEU A 404 9.87 -9.75 15.64
N ARG A 405 10.60 -9.94 14.53
CA ARG A 405 11.96 -10.49 14.55
C ARG A 405 12.94 -9.61 15.33
N GLN A 406 12.87 -8.29 15.17
CA GLN A 406 13.74 -7.35 15.89
C GLN A 406 13.51 -7.41 17.41
N ARG A 407 12.26 -7.64 17.84
CA ARG A 407 11.89 -7.76 19.26
C ARG A 407 12.04 -9.18 19.81
N GLY A 408 12.44 -10.16 18.99
CA GLY A 408 12.55 -11.57 19.40
C GLY A 408 11.21 -12.20 19.78
N ILE A 409 10.11 -11.70 19.22
CA ILE A 409 8.76 -12.19 19.50
C ILE A 409 8.43 -13.31 18.50
N ASP A 410 8.12 -14.50 19.01
CA ASP A 410 7.58 -15.57 18.19
C ASP A 410 6.11 -15.27 17.87
N GLY A 411 5.87 -14.80 16.65
CA GLY A 411 4.61 -14.23 16.23
C GLY A 411 4.52 -14.06 14.71
N ALA A 412 3.38 -13.60 14.23
CA ALA A 412 3.14 -13.42 12.79
C ALA A 412 2.32 -12.17 12.48
N ALA A 413 2.65 -11.50 11.38
CA ALA A 413 1.74 -10.54 10.77
C ALA A 413 0.90 -11.24 9.70
N VAL A 414 -0.43 -11.10 9.77
CA VAL A 414 -1.37 -11.78 8.88
C VAL A 414 -2.34 -10.79 8.25
N HIS A 415 -2.86 -11.13 7.08
CA HIS A 415 -3.97 -10.38 6.52
C HIS A 415 -5.28 -10.77 7.22
N VAL A 416 -6.19 -9.81 7.47
CA VAL A 416 -7.50 -10.10 8.11
C VAL A 416 -8.27 -11.20 7.37
N ILE A 417 -8.23 -11.19 6.03
CA ILE A 417 -8.84 -12.24 5.19
C ILE A 417 -8.32 -13.66 5.48
N GLU A 418 -7.09 -13.81 5.98
CA GLU A 418 -6.52 -15.12 6.33
C GLU A 418 -7.16 -15.66 7.61
N LEU A 419 -7.47 -14.79 8.58
CA LEU A 419 -8.18 -15.17 9.80
C LEU A 419 -9.62 -15.61 9.48
N LEU A 420 -10.30 -14.88 8.60
CA LEU A 420 -11.63 -15.27 8.15
C LEU A 420 -11.62 -16.60 7.40
N ASP A 421 -10.65 -16.79 6.49
CA ASP A 421 -10.48 -18.07 5.80
C ASP A 421 -10.18 -19.23 6.77
N GLU A 422 -9.39 -19.00 7.82
CA GLU A 422 -9.16 -19.98 8.88
C GLU A 422 -10.46 -20.37 9.59
N ALA A 423 -11.26 -19.38 9.99
CA ALA A 423 -12.56 -19.61 10.61
C ALA A 423 -13.54 -20.35 9.70
N MET A 424 -13.61 -19.97 8.42
CA MET A 424 -14.45 -20.65 7.42
C MET A 424 -14.01 -22.09 7.14
N ARG A 425 -12.73 -22.43 7.30
CA ARG A 425 -12.25 -23.81 7.19
C ARG A 425 -12.51 -24.62 8.45
N ALA A 426 -12.45 -23.98 9.62
CA ALA A 426 -12.67 -24.64 10.91
C ALA A 426 -14.14 -25.03 11.13
N SER A 427 -15.11 -24.37 10.47
CA SER A 427 -16.53 -24.68 10.60
C SER A 427 -16.96 -26.04 10.04
N GLY A 428 -16.10 -26.72 9.27
CA GLY A 428 -16.41 -28.00 8.64
C GLY A 428 -17.47 -27.94 7.53
N SER A 429 -18.11 -26.78 7.31
CA SER A 429 -18.99 -26.52 6.16
C SER A 429 -18.16 -26.35 4.90
N ALA A 430 -17.62 -27.44 4.37
CA ALA A 430 -17.01 -27.46 3.04
C ALA A 430 -18.10 -27.26 1.96
N PRO A 431 -17.77 -26.68 0.80
CA PRO A 431 -17.98 -27.37 -0.45
C PRO A 431 -16.90 -28.44 -0.63
#